data_AF-A0A494TJQ0-F1
#
_entry.id   AF-A0A494TJQ0-F1
#
_cell.length_a   1.000
_cell.length_b   1.000
_cell.length_c   1.000
_cell.angle_alpha   90.00
_cell.angle_beta   90.00
_cell.angle_gamma   90.00
#
_symmetry.space_group_name_H-M   'P 1'
#
loop_
_entity.id
_entity.type
_entity.pdbx_description
1 polymer ?
#
loop_
_entity_poly.entity_id
_entity_poly.type
_entity_poly.pdbx_seq_one_letter_code
_entity_poly.pdbx_strand_id
1 'polypeptide(L)'
;MPIDLRVDAVRGDLADVDLADRVFAPHYAKACAFNVIATTELRAAPSAEAETMVSLNPGEQFDLLDISGGWGWGRSAGAVGYVVSNAIEPL
;
A
#
# COMPACT_ATOMS: atom_id res chain seq x y z
N MET A 1 -6.76 -19.10 6.57
CA MET A 1 -5.30 -19.05 6.34
C MET A 1 -4.70 -18.02 7.28
N PRO A 2 -3.45 -18.21 7.76
CA PRO A 2 -2.76 -17.20 8.54
C PRO A 2 -2.63 -15.90 7.74
N ILE A 3 -2.53 -14.77 8.45
CA ILE A 3 -2.28 -13.46 7.83
C ILE A 3 -0.84 -13.42 7.31
N ASP A 4 -0.66 -12.93 6.09
CA ASP A 4 0.65 -12.65 5.51
C ASP A 4 0.74 -11.16 5.16
N LEU A 5 1.53 -10.42 5.95
CA LEU A 5 1.69 -8.97 5.81
C LEU A 5 2.30 -8.53 4.47
N ARG A 6 2.86 -9.46 3.70
CA ARG A 6 3.36 -9.16 2.35
C ARG A 6 2.23 -8.93 1.35
N VAL A 7 1.03 -9.47 1.60
CA VAL A 7 -0.11 -9.46 0.66
C VAL A 7 -1.44 -9.05 1.30
N ASP A 8 -1.61 -9.28 2.59
CA ASP A 8 -2.73 -8.80 3.40
C ASP A 8 -2.39 -7.40 3.94
N ALA A 9 -3.19 -6.38 3.57
CA ALA A 9 -2.95 -5.00 3.95
C ALA A 9 -3.23 -4.76 5.45
N VAL A 10 -2.24 -5.10 6.28
CA VAL A 10 -2.26 -4.94 7.74
C VAL A 10 -0.95 -4.31 8.20
N ARG A 11 -1.08 -3.21 8.93
CA ARG A 11 -0.03 -2.47 9.65
C ARG A 11 -0.45 -2.36 11.11
N GLY A 12 0.50 -2.19 12.04
CA GLY A 12 0.20 -2.23 13.48
C GLY A 12 -0.90 -1.28 13.96
N ASP A 13 -1.17 -0.21 13.22
CA ASP A 13 -2.18 0.82 13.47
C ASP A 13 -3.40 0.76 12.52
N LEU A 14 -3.27 0.13 11.35
CA LEU A 14 -4.24 0.22 10.25
C LEU A 14 -4.37 -1.10 9.50
N ALA A 15 -5.60 -1.52 9.19
CA ALA A 15 -5.86 -2.64 8.29
C ALA A 15 -6.91 -2.30 7.21
N ASP A 16 -6.91 -3.05 6.11
CA ASP A 16 -8.03 -3.06 5.18
C ASP A 16 -9.29 -3.53 5.91
N VAL A 17 -10.40 -2.81 5.74
CA VAL A 17 -11.70 -3.16 6.33
C VAL A 17 -12.18 -4.54 5.89
N ASP A 18 -11.76 -5.02 4.71
CA ASP A 18 -12.09 -6.36 4.22
C ASP A 18 -11.44 -7.48 5.05
N LEU A 19 -10.49 -7.15 5.94
CA LEU A 19 -9.83 -8.09 6.85
C LEU A 19 -10.39 -8.04 8.28
N ALA A 20 -11.43 -7.24 8.55
CA ALA A 20 -11.93 -6.99 9.90
C ALA A 20 -12.50 -8.24 10.61
N ASP A 21 -12.84 -9.29 9.88
CA ASP A 21 -13.25 -10.59 10.42
C ASP A 21 -12.06 -11.49 10.83
N ARG A 22 -10.84 -11.13 10.42
CA ARG A 22 -9.61 -11.91 10.60
C ARG A 22 -8.56 -11.21 11.47
N VAL A 23 -8.53 -9.88 11.50
CA VAL A 23 -7.54 -9.10 12.27
C VAL A 23 -8.21 -8.05 13.13
N PHE A 24 -7.61 -7.75 14.28
CA PHE A 24 -7.97 -6.61 15.12
C PHE A 24 -6.95 -5.48 14.90
N ALA A 25 -7.40 -4.32 14.43
CA ALA A 25 -6.58 -3.13 14.25
C ALA A 25 -7.24 -1.90 14.92
N PRO A 26 -6.45 -0.93 15.41
CA PRO A 26 -6.99 0.32 15.94
C PRO A 26 -7.86 1.09 14.93
N HIS A 27 -7.48 1.04 13.65
CA HIS A 27 -8.20 1.68 12.55
C HIS A 27 -8.38 0.72 11.38
N TYR A 28 -9.49 0.90 10.66
CA TYR A 28 -9.74 0.23 9.38
C TYR A 28 -9.99 1.28 8.31
N ALA A 29 -9.47 1.03 7.12
CA ALA A 29 -9.75 1.83 5.92
C ALA A 29 -10.17 0.91 4.78
N LYS A 30 -11.03 1.41 3.90
CA LYS A 30 -11.28 0.74 2.62
C LYS A 30 -10.23 1.21 1.63
N ALA A 31 -9.62 0.28 0.91
CA ALA A 31 -8.69 0.63 -0.16
C ALA A 31 -9.38 1.44 -1.27
N CYS A 32 -8.74 2.52 -1.71
CA CYS A 32 -9.21 3.40 -2.79
C CYS A 32 -8.30 3.26 -4.01
N ALA A 33 -8.88 3.17 -5.20
CA ALA A 33 -8.12 3.03 -6.44
C ALA A 33 -7.42 4.34 -6.81
N PHE A 34 -6.11 4.26 -7.06
CA PHE A 34 -5.25 5.32 -7.55
C PHE A 34 -4.53 4.85 -8.82
N ASN A 35 -4.15 5.79 -9.68
CA ASN A 35 -3.27 5.56 -10.82
C ASN A 35 -1.83 5.89 -10.45
N VAL A 36 -0.88 5.06 -10.87
CA VAL A 36 0.53 5.43 -10.92
C VAL A 36 0.74 6.38 -12.10
N ILE A 37 1.39 7.52 -11.86
CA ILE A 37 1.65 8.57 -12.87
C ILE A 37 3.13 8.78 -13.16
N ALA A 38 4.01 8.21 -12.33
CA ALA A 38 5.46 8.20 -12.52
C ALA A 38 6.02 6.84 -12.07
N THR A 39 7.07 6.36 -12.74
CA THR A 39 7.74 5.12 -12.32
C THR A 39 8.16 5.23 -10.85
N THR A 40 7.80 4.24 -10.06
CA THR A 40 8.04 4.21 -8.62
C THR A 40 8.29 2.80 -8.13
N GLU A 41 8.92 2.67 -6.97
CA GLU A 41 9.18 1.37 -6.35
C GLU A 41 8.20 1.17 -5.20
N LEU A 42 7.53 0.03 -5.17
CA LEU A 42 6.79 -0.45 -4.00
C LEU A 42 7.80 -1.02 -3.00
N ARG A 43 7.91 -0.37 -1.85
CA ARG A 43 8.94 -0.64 -0.84
C ARG A 43 8.36 -1.25 0.43
N ALA A 44 9.19 -2.01 1.15
CA ALA A 44 8.79 -2.65 2.41
C ALA A 44 8.61 -1.66 3.58
N ALA A 45 9.21 -0.47 3.49
CA ALA A 45 9.11 0.59 4.51
C ALA A 45 9.09 1.98 3.84
N PRO A 46 8.63 3.04 4.53
CA PRO A 46 8.57 4.40 4.00
C PRO A 46 9.96 5.08 3.99
N SER A 47 10.90 4.49 3.26
CA SER A 47 12.28 4.96 3.12
C SER A 47 12.81 4.63 1.72
N ALA A 48 13.59 5.54 1.13
CA ALA A 48 14.23 5.32 -0.17
C ALA A 48 15.26 4.17 -0.14
N GLU A 49 15.82 3.85 1.03
CA GLU A 49 16.79 2.77 1.23
C GLU A 49 16.13 1.43 1.58
N ALA A 50 14.80 1.40 1.72
CA ALA A 50 14.08 0.17 2.02
C ALA A 50 14.06 -0.77 0.82
N GLU A 51 13.97 -2.08 1.10
CA GLU A 51 13.84 -3.14 0.10
C GLU A 51 12.75 -2.79 -0.93
N THR A 52 13.15 -2.81 -2.20
CA THR A 52 12.24 -2.77 -3.35
C THR A 52 11.61 -4.13 -3.53
N MET A 53 10.28 -4.20 -3.48
CA MET A 53 9.53 -5.44 -3.71
C MET A 53 9.05 -5.56 -5.16
N VAL A 54 8.55 -4.44 -5.72
CA VAL A 54 8.00 -4.37 -7.08
C VAL A 54 8.29 -2.99 -7.66
N SER A 55 8.64 -2.92 -8.95
CA SER A 55 8.67 -1.65 -9.69
C SER A 55 7.35 -1.45 -10.41
N LEU A 56 6.74 -0.27 -10.24
CA LEU A 56 5.48 0.12 -10.85
C LEU A 56 5.70 1.20 -11.92
N ASN A 57 4.93 1.14 -12.99
CA ASN A 57 4.99 2.04 -14.15
C ASN A 57 3.73 2.91 -14.25
N PRO A 58 3.81 4.07 -14.94
CA PRO A 58 2.65 4.88 -15.21
C PRO A 58 1.51 4.10 -15.87
N GLY A 59 0.29 4.31 -15.39
CA GLY A 59 -0.93 3.61 -15.84
C GLY A 59 -1.26 2.34 -15.07
N GLU A 60 -0.37 1.84 -14.21
CA GLU A 60 -0.71 0.75 -13.29
C GLU A 60 -1.56 1.27 -12.12
N GLN A 61 -2.43 0.42 -11.59
CA GLN A 61 -3.27 0.75 -10.44
C GLN A 61 -2.51 0.54 -9.12
N PHE A 62 -2.77 1.42 -8.16
CA PHE A 62 -2.37 1.28 -6.77
C PHE A 62 -3.60 1.41 -5.86
N ASP A 63 -3.86 0.42 -5.03
CA ASP A 63 -4.95 0.43 -4.05
C ASP A 63 -4.43 1.07 -2.76
N LEU A 64 -4.73 2.36 -2.56
CA LEU A 64 -4.25 3.17 -1.45
C LEU A 64 -5.10 2.97 -0.18
N LEU A 65 -4.45 2.87 0.98
CA LEU A 65 -5.11 2.87 2.29
C LEU A 65 -4.73 4.07 3.17
N ASP A 66 -3.51 4.59 3.08
CA ASP A 66 -3.03 5.72 3.89
C ASP A 66 -2.02 6.57 3.13
N ILE A 67 -2.07 7.89 3.32
CA ILE A 67 -1.03 8.82 2.86
C ILE A 67 -0.52 9.61 4.05
N SER A 68 0.76 9.46 4.35
CA SER A 68 1.43 10.18 5.43
C SER A 68 2.92 10.34 5.15
N GLY A 69 3.51 11.47 5.57
CA GLY A 69 4.96 11.69 5.48
C GLY A 69 5.55 11.62 4.06
N GLY A 70 4.76 11.87 3.02
CA GLY A 70 5.20 11.79 1.62
C GLY A 70 5.11 10.39 1.01
N TRP A 71 4.56 9.40 1.72
CA TRP A 71 4.38 8.03 1.25
C TRP A 71 2.90 7.66 1.16
N GLY A 72 2.54 6.90 0.13
CA GLY A 72 1.29 6.16 0.07
C GLY A 72 1.52 4.73 0.52
N TRP A 73 0.77 4.24 1.51
CA TRP A 73 0.75 2.84 1.92
C TRP A 73 -0.49 2.15 1.37
N GLY A 74 -0.30 0.98 0.78
CA GLY A 74 -1.35 0.30 0.03
C GLY A 74 -0.86 -0.97 -0.61
N ARG A 75 -1.56 -1.44 -1.63
CA ARG A 75 -1.20 -2.66 -2.37
C ARG A 75 -1.21 -2.45 -3.88
N SER A 76 -0.34 -3.17 -4.56
CA SER A 76 -0.36 -3.34 -6.02
C SER A 76 0.43 -4.58 -6.39
N ALA A 77 0.16 -5.14 -7.57
CA ALA A 77 0.88 -6.31 -8.11
C ALA A 77 1.01 -7.49 -7.12
N GLY A 78 0.00 -7.70 -6.27
CA GLY A 78 0.00 -8.78 -5.27
C GLY A 78 0.90 -8.56 -4.06
N ALA A 79 1.39 -7.33 -3.83
CA ALA A 79 2.19 -6.98 -2.67
C ALA A 79 1.63 -5.74 -1.94
N VAL A 80 1.86 -5.67 -0.63
CA VAL A 80 1.52 -4.54 0.24
C VAL A 80 2.81 -3.78 0.59
N GLY A 81 2.79 -2.46 0.46
CA GLY A 81 3.99 -1.66 0.71
C GLY A 81 3.75 -0.16 0.56
N TYR A 82 4.86 0.55 0.38
CA TYR A 82 4.91 2.00 0.31
C TYR A 82 5.39 2.47 -1.06
N VAL A 83 4.70 3.45 -1.63
CA VAL A 83 5.15 4.18 -2.83
C VAL A 83 5.34 5.65 -2.47
N VAL A 84 6.15 6.37 -3.24
CA VAL A 84 6.24 7.83 -3.09
C VAL A 84 4.90 8.45 -3.47
N SER A 85 4.31 9.24 -2.57
CA SER A 85 2.92 9.72 -2.72
C SER A 85 2.69 10.60 -3.96
N ASN A 86 3.72 11.30 -4.44
CA ASN A 86 3.63 12.13 -5.66
C ASN A 86 3.72 11.32 -6.97
N ALA A 87 3.93 10.00 -6.88
CA ALA A 87 3.90 9.10 -8.02
C ALA A 87 2.51 8.51 -8.28
N ILE A 88 1.51 8.84 -7.46
CA ILE A 88 0.14 8.33 -7.57
C ILE A 88 -0.89 9.47 -7.54
N GLU A 89 -2.04 9.27 -8.18
CA GLU A 89 -3.19 10.17 -8.13
C GLU A 89 -4.51 9.40 -8.02
N PRO A 90 -5.58 9.99 -7.46
CA PRO A 90 -6.89 9.34 -7.43
C PRO A 90 -7.36 8.95 -8.84
N LEU A 91 -7.96 7.75 -8.97
CA LEU A 91 -8.61 7.30 -10.20
C LEU A 91 -9.90 8.09 -10.49
#